data_AF-A0A8H8DJH8-F1
#
_entry.id   AF-A0A8H8DJH8-F1
#
_cell.length_a   1.000
_cell.length_b   1.000
_cell.length_c   1.000
_cell.angle_alpha   90.00
_cell.angle_beta   90.00
_cell.angle_gamma   90.00
#
_symmetry.space_group_name_H-M   'P 1'
#
loop_
_entity.id
_entity.type
_entity.pdbx_description
1 polymer ?
#
loop_
_entity_poly.entity_id
_entity_poly.type
_entity_poly.pdbx_seq_one_letter_code
_entity_poly.pdbx_strand_id
1 'polypeptide(L)'
;MVWMRTAGLPDFRKLYSRNDQDVLKAGTYTAVIDSRFEVLKYGSTKSLVISTVSFLGGKNPFLGIIYITVGILCVVLGCAFTVTHLWRPRKLGDHTYLSWNQQAGATATGGVGDGPGVE
;
A
#
# COMPACT_ATOMS: atom_id res chain seq x y z
N MET A 1 18.79 20.47 20.01
CA MET A 1 19.72 20.10 18.91
C MET A 1 18.95 19.85 17.60
N VAL A 2 18.54 20.88 16.85
CA VAL A 2 17.74 20.70 15.61
C VAL A 2 18.62 20.63 14.34
N TRP A 3 19.74 21.34 14.33
CA TRP A 3 20.62 21.42 13.15
C TRP A 3 21.52 20.20 12.97
N MET A 4 21.95 19.57 14.07
CA MET A 4 22.86 18.42 14.05
C MET A 4 22.22 17.14 13.50
N ARG A 5 20.88 17.04 13.51
CA ARG A 5 20.17 15.96 12.81
C ARG A 5 20.11 16.31 11.32
N THR A 6 20.87 15.59 10.51
CA THR A 6 20.84 15.73 9.04
C THR A 6 19.48 15.31 8.49
N ALA A 7 19.04 15.99 7.44
CA ALA A 7 17.82 15.61 6.73
C ALA A 7 18.14 14.54 5.68
N GLY A 8 17.21 13.62 5.45
CA GLY A 8 17.38 12.57 4.42
C GLY A 8 17.04 13.04 3.01
N LEU A 9 16.35 14.19 2.86
CA LEU A 9 15.92 14.75 1.58
C LEU A 9 16.47 16.18 1.41
N PRO A 10 16.69 16.65 0.16
CA PRO A 10 17.14 18.02 -0.12
C PRO A 10 16.12 19.07 0.32
N ASP A 11 14.82 18.77 0.16
CA ASP A 11 13.74 19.57 0.71
C ASP A 11 13.44 19.10 2.13
N PHE A 12 13.78 19.93 3.11
CA PHE A 12 13.58 19.61 4.52
C PHE A 12 13.01 20.77 5.30
N ARG A 13 12.38 20.42 6.43
CA ARG A 13 11.85 21.39 7.40
C ARG A 13 12.54 21.16 8.73
N LYS A 14 12.92 22.25 9.40
CA LYS A 14 13.49 22.23 10.75
C LYS A 14 12.60 23.06 11.66
N LEU A 15 12.31 22.52 12.84
CA LEU A 15 11.48 23.22 13.83
C LEU A 15 12.26 24.42 14.38
N TYR A 16 11.68 25.61 14.25
CA TYR A 16 12.23 26.84 14.83
C TYR A 16 11.60 27.15 16.20
N SER A 17 10.27 27.15 16.26
CA SER A 17 9.51 27.40 17.49
C SER A 17 8.24 26.55 17.50
N ARG A 18 7.71 26.27 18.70
CA ARG A 18 6.50 25.50 18.95
C ARG A 18 5.72 26.16 20.09
N ASN A 19 4.41 26.26 19.92
CA ASN A 19 3.48 26.62 20.99
C ASN A 19 2.58 25.42 21.28
N ASP A 20 2.61 24.93 22.53
CA ASP A 20 1.84 23.78 23.00
C ASP A 20 0.74 24.16 24.00
N GLN A 21 0.69 25.42 24.44
CA GLN A 21 -0.21 25.87 25.51
C GLN A 21 -1.37 26.73 25.00
N ASP A 22 -1.14 27.54 23.97
CA ASP A 22 -2.14 28.50 23.48
C ASP A 22 -2.63 28.21 22.06
N VAL A 23 -3.88 28.59 21.81
CA VAL A 23 -4.47 28.57 20.47
C VAL A 23 -4.15 29.87 19.73
N LEU A 24 -3.55 29.74 18.55
CA LEU A 24 -3.34 30.88 17.65
C LEU A 24 -4.69 31.30 17.04
N LYS A 25 -5.22 32.45 17.48
CA LYS A 25 -6.49 33.00 17.00
C LYS A 25 -6.37 33.50 15.56
N ALA A 26 -7.51 33.60 14.86
CA ALA A 26 -7.53 34.23 13.55
C ALA A 26 -7.20 35.72 13.68
N GLY A 27 -6.23 36.20 12.88
CA GLY A 27 -5.78 37.59 12.93
C GLY A 27 -4.57 37.82 12.04
N THR A 28 -4.12 39.08 12.00
CA THR A 28 -2.93 39.48 11.26
C THR A 28 -1.72 39.45 12.19
N TYR A 29 -0.69 38.70 11.79
CA TYR A 29 0.56 38.55 12.52
C TYR A 29 1.71 39.07 11.68
N THR A 30 2.69 39.69 12.33
CA THR A 30 3.93 40.15 11.68
C THR A 30 5.10 39.33 12.19
N ALA A 31 5.87 38.73 11.29
CA ALA A 31 7.10 38.02 11.60
C ALA A 31 8.31 38.79 11.06
N VAL A 32 9.18 39.25 11.95
CA VAL A 32 10.45 39.91 11.59
C VAL A 32 11.54 38.86 11.51
N ILE A 33 12.20 38.75 10.35
CA ILE A 33 13.18 37.70 10.07
C ILE A 33 14.51 38.32 9.65
N ASP A 34 15.55 38.10 10.44
CA ASP A 34 16.93 38.43 10.08
C ASP A 34 17.52 37.34 9.17
N SER A 35 17.73 37.69 7.90
CA SER A 35 18.29 36.77 6.91
C SER A 35 19.83 36.72 6.95
N ARG A 36 20.41 35.94 7.87
CA ARG A 36 21.88 35.75 7.96
C ARG A 36 22.45 34.64 7.07
N PHE A 37 21.61 33.75 6.56
CA PHE A 37 22.01 32.64 5.68
C PHE A 37 21.57 32.91 4.23
N GLU A 38 22.55 33.05 3.34
CA GLU A 38 22.34 33.31 1.92
C GLU A 38 22.12 31.99 1.15
N VAL A 39 20.90 31.78 0.68
CA VAL A 39 20.51 30.57 -0.08
C VAL A 39 20.60 30.75 -1.60
N LEU A 40 20.59 32.00 -2.06
CA LEU A 40 20.55 32.35 -3.50
C LEU A 40 21.82 31.93 -4.23
N LYS A 41 22.99 32.08 -3.59
CA LYS A 41 24.27 31.59 -4.11
C LYS A 41 24.27 30.09 -4.42
N TYR A 42 23.44 29.32 -3.73
CA TYR A 42 23.31 27.87 -3.89
C TYR A 42 22.10 27.48 -4.74
N GLY A 43 21.44 28.44 -5.42
CA GLY A 43 20.23 28.18 -6.21
C GLY A 43 19.06 27.65 -5.38
N SER A 44 19.08 27.85 -4.06
CA SER A 44 18.12 27.27 -3.12
C SER A 44 17.10 28.31 -2.65
N THR A 45 15.96 27.84 -2.18
CA THR A 45 14.93 28.70 -1.59
C THR A 45 14.79 28.44 -0.09
N LYS A 46 14.32 29.45 0.64
CA LYS A 46 13.98 29.32 2.07
C LYS A 46 12.62 29.91 2.32
N SER A 47 11.83 29.25 3.17
CA SER A 47 10.46 29.65 3.49
C SER A 47 10.18 29.44 4.97
N LEU A 48 9.38 30.34 5.57
CA LEU A 48 8.80 30.14 6.90
C LEU A 48 7.44 29.47 6.73
N VAL A 49 7.22 28.35 7.40
CA VAL A 49 5.96 27.61 7.36
C VAL A 49 5.39 27.50 8.77
N ILE A 50 4.16 27.98 8.95
CA ILE A 50 3.39 27.82 10.18
C ILE A 50 2.41 26.67 9.96
N SER A 51 2.47 25.66 10.81
CA SER A 51 1.61 24.48 10.71
C SER A 51 1.19 23.98 12.07
N THR A 52 -0.04 23.49 12.17
CA THR A 52 -0.49 22.68 13.30
C THR A 52 -0.12 21.22 13.07
N VAL A 53 0.15 20.49 14.14
CA VAL A 53 0.37 19.04 14.11
C VAL A 53 -0.87 18.36 14.66
N SER A 54 -1.32 17.32 13.96
CA SER A 54 -2.35 16.40 14.44
C SER A 54 -1.67 15.16 15.03
N PHE A 55 -2.47 14.24 15.60
CA PHE A 55 -1.96 12.96 16.11
C PHE A 55 -1.10 12.19 15.10
N LEU A 56 -1.48 12.23 13.82
CA LEU A 56 -0.78 11.57 12.72
C LEU A 56 0.41 12.38 12.16
N GLY A 57 0.75 13.51 12.79
CA GLY A 57 1.80 14.43 12.35
C GLY A 57 1.28 15.63 11.55
N GLY A 58 2.12 16.13 10.65
CA GLY A 58 1.77 17.24 9.75
C GLY A 58 0.86 16.81 8.59
N LYS A 59 0.47 17.77 7.74
CA LYS A 59 -0.39 17.52 6.58
C LYS A 59 0.32 16.61 5.57
N ASN A 60 -0.09 15.33 5.50
CA ASN A 60 0.39 14.35 4.52
C ASN A 60 -0.74 13.42 4.04
N PRO A 61 -1.32 13.64 2.83
CA PRO A 61 -2.40 12.80 2.32
C PRO A 61 -1.93 11.43 1.83
N PHE A 62 -0.63 11.20 1.66
CA PHE A 62 -0.07 9.98 1.07
C PHE A 62 -0.52 8.72 1.80
N LEU A 63 -0.45 8.73 3.14
CA LEU A 63 -0.81 7.58 3.95
C LEU A 63 -2.29 7.23 3.76
N GLY A 64 -3.18 8.24 3.81
CA GLY A 64 -4.62 8.04 3.60
C GLY A 64 -4.94 7.48 2.22
N ILE A 65 -4.27 7.98 1.18
CA ILE A 65 -4.44 7.47 -0.19
C ILE A 65 -4.06 5.99 -0.27
N ILE A 66 -2.92 5.58 0.31
CA ILE A 66 -2.49 4.16 0.31
C ILE A 66 -3.53 3.26 0.98
N TYR A 67 -4.03 3.66 2.15
CA TYR A 67 -5.02 2.83 2.85
C TYR A 67 -6.32 2.69 2.04
N ILE A 68 -6.77 3.78 1.41
CA ILE A 68 -7.97 3.75 0.58
C ILE A 68 -7.76 2.87 -0.66
N THR A 69 -6.63 3.01 -1.36
CA THR A 69 -6.35 2.22 -2.57
C THR A 69 -6.25 0.73 -2.26
N VAL A 70 -5.55 0.35 -1.19
CA VAL A 70 -5.45 -1.05 -0.73
C VAL A 70 -6.82 -1.59 -0.29
N GLY A 71 -7.61 -0.78 0.41
CA GLY A 71 -8.98 -1.15 0.81
C GLY A 71 -9.88 -1.44 -0.40
N ILE A 72 -9.86 -0.56 -1.41
CA ILE A 72 -10.63 -0.75 -2.65
C ILE A 72 -10.18 -2.02 -3.37
N LEU A 73 -8.87 -2.24 -3.50
CA LEU A 73 -8.32 -3.44 -4.14
C LEU A 73 -8.81 -4.72 -3.43
N CYS A 74 -8.77 -4.73 -2.09
CA CYS A 74 -9.23 -5.85 -1.29
C CYS A 74 -10.72 -6.14 -1.49
N VAL A 75 -11.57 -5.10 -1.50
CA VAL A 75 -13.01 -5.24 -1.75
C VAL A 75 -13.29 -5.80 -3.15
N VAL A 76 -12.60 -5.28 -4.17
CA VAL A 76 -12.75 -5.77 -5.55
C VAL A 76 -12.39 -7.25 -5.66
N LEU A 77 -11.25 -7.65 -5.09
CA LEU A 77 -10.82 -9.05 -5.08
C LEU A 77 -11.77 -9.94 -4.27
N GLY A 78 -12.22 -9.47 -3.10
CA GLY A 78 -13.19 -10.17 -2.27
C GLY A 78 -14.53 -10.40 -2.99
N CYS A 79 -15.05 -9.38 -3.68
CA CYS A 79 -16.24 -9.52 -4.51
C CYS A 79 -16.02 -10.49 -5.67
N ALA A 80 -14.89 -10.42 -6.37
CA ALA A 80 -14.57 -11.33 -7.46
C ALA A 80 -14.50 -12.80 -6.98
N PHE A 81 -13.84 -13.06 -5.85
CA PHE A 81 -13.80 -14.39 -5.26
C PHE A 81 -15.17 -14.87 -4.78
N THR A 82 -15.98 -13.98 -4.22
CA THR A 82 -17.35 -14.32 -3.78
C THR A 82 -18.24 -14.69 -4.96
N VAL A 83 -18.21 -13.90 -6.05
CA VAL A 83 -18.99 -14.16 -7.27
C VAL A 83 -18.54 -15.46 -7.93
N THR A 84 -17.23 -15.67 -8.07
CA THR A 84 -16.71 -16.91 -8.69
C THR A 84 -17.04 -18.15 -7.85
N HIS A 85 -17.02 -18.05 -6.52
CA HIS A 85 -17.42 -19.14 -5.63
C HIS A 85 -18.91 -19.49 -5.76
N LEU A 86 -19.77 -18.49 -5.94
CA LEU A 86 -21.21 -18.69 -6.13
C LEU A 86 -21.55 -19.26 -7.52
N TRP A 87 -20.85 -18.85 -8.59
CA TRP A 87 -21.07 -19.38 -9.94
C TRP A 87 -20.48 -20.76 -10.18
N ARG A 88 -19.38 -21.12 -9.52
CA ARG A 88 -18.80 -22.46 -9.58
C ARG A 88 -18.49 -22.99 -8.17
N PRO A 89 -19.51 -23.41 -7.40
CA PRO A 89 -19.30 -24.00 -6.09
C PRO A 89 -18.56 -25.33 -6.27
N ARG A 90 -17.23 -25.30 -6.19
CA ARG A 90 -16.39 -26.49 -6.23
C ARG A 90 -16.50 -27.17 -4.87
N LYS A 91 -16.86 -28.46 -4.84
CA LYS A 91 -16.81 -29.25 -3.60
C LYS A 91 -15.36 -29.25 -3.09
N LEU A 92 -15.15 -28.83 -1.84
CA LEU A 92 -13.85 -28.97 -1.19
C LEU A 92 -13.56 -30.48 -1.05
N GLY A 93 -12.41 -30.93 -1.55
CA GLY A 93 -11.98 -32.34 -1.42
C GLY A 93 -12.47 -33.29 -2.51
N ASP A 94 -12.81 -32.83 -3.71
CA ASP A 94 -13.15 -33.73 -4.81
C ASP A 94 -11.90 -34.42 -5.41
N HIS A 95 -11.80 -35.74 -5.18
CA HIS A 95 -10.70 -36.61 -5.63
C HIS A 95 -10.69 -36.83 -7.15
N THR A 96 -11.71 -36.35 -7.87
CA THR A 96 -11.87 -36.48 -9.34
C THR A 96 -10.77 -35.77 -10.13
N TYR A 97 -10.09 -34.78 -9.53
CA TYR A 97 -8.99 -34.04 -10.16
C TYR A 97 -7.59 -34.50 -9.72
N LEU A 98 -7.50 -35.59 -8.98
CA LEU A 98 -6.21 -36.20 -8.68
C LEU A 98 -5.65 -36.81 -9.98
N SER A 99 -4.41 -36.46 -10.33
CA SER A 99 -3.80 -36.85 -11.60
C SER A 99 -3.78 -38.37 -11.83
N TRP A 100 -3.69 -39.15 -10.76
CA TRP A 100 -3.73 -40.61 -10.80
C TRP A 100 -5.13 -41.20 -11.08
N ASN A 101 -6.22 -40.48 -10.78
CA ASN A 101 -7.59 -40.94 -11.05
C ASN A 101 -8.01 -40.66 -12.50
N GLN A 102 -7.45 -39.61 -13.11
CA GLN A 102 -7.65 -39.31 -14.54
C GLN A 102 -6.91 -40.29 -15.45
N GLN A 103 -5.80 -40.88 -14.97
CA GLN A 103 -5.06 -41.91 -15.70
C GLN A 103 -5.82 -43.25 -15.74
N ALA A 104 -6.46 -43.66 -14.63
CA ALA A 104 -7.19 -44.92 -14.56
C ALA A 104 -8.38 -45.00 -15.55
N GLY A 105 -9.05 -43.88 -15.82
CA GLY A 105 -10.12 -43.81 -16.84
C GLY A 105 -9.62 -43.85 -18.29
N ALA A 106 -8.42 -43.32 -18.56
CA ALA A 106 -7.79 -43.39 -19.88
C ALA A 106 -7.33 -44.82 -20.22
N THR A 107 -6.87 -45.58 -19.22
CA THR A 107 -6.46 -46.98 -19.40
C THR A 107 -7.64 -47.94 -19.59
N ALA A 108 -8.83 -47.61 -19.09
CA ALA A 108 -10.02 -48.46 -19.19
C ALA A 108 -10.73 -48.42 -20.57
N THR A 109 -10.43 -47.43 -21.43
CA THR A 109 -10.95 -47.37 -22.81
C THR A 109 -10.04 -48.11 -23.81
N GLY A 110 -9.00 -48.81 -23.31
CA GLY A 110 -8.01 -49.55 -24.11
C GLY A 110 -8.15 -51.08 -24.09
N GLY A 111 -9.32 -51.64 -23.76
CA GLY A 111 -9.64 -53.04 -24.10
C GLY A 111 -10.54 -53.02 -25.33
N VAL A 112 -10.25 -53.69 -26.44
CA VAL A 112 -10.39 -55.14 -26.61
C VAL A 112 -9.45 -55.62 -27.72
N GLY A 113 -8.57 -56.56 -27.39
CA GLY A 113 -7.77 -57.34 -28.33
C GLY A 113 -7.67 -58.76 -27.79
N ASP A 114 -8.65 -59.57 -28.19
CA ASP A 114 -8.79 -61.01 -27.98
C ASP A 114 -7.45 -61.76 -28.04
N GLY A 115 -7.19 -62.61 -27.06
CA GLY A 115 -6.14 -63.62 -27.16
C GLY A 115 -6.70 -64.93 -27.71
N PRO A 116 -5.94 -65.64 -28.56
CA PRO A 116 -5.93 -67.10 -28.56
C PRO A 116 -4.56 -67.55 -28.02
N GLY A 117 -4.45 -68.57 -27.19
CA GLY A 117 -4.91 -69.92 -27.49
C GLY A 117 -3.68 -70.76 -27.80
N VAL A 118 -3.37 -71.67 -26.87
CA VAL A 118 -2.57 -72.90 -26.98
C VAL A 118 -1.92 -73.20 -28.35
N GLU A 119 -0.59 -73.23 -28.40
CA GLU A 119 0.29 -74.36 -28.77
C GLU A 119 1.71 -74.12 -28.22
#